data_AF-A0A9D6R9W5-F1
#
_entry.id   AF-A0A9D6R9W5-F1
#
_cell.length_a   1.000
_cell.length_b   1.000
_cell.length_c   1.000
_cell.angle_alpha   90.00
_cell.angle_beta   90.00
_cell.angle_gamma   90.00
#
_symmetry.space_group_name_H-M   'P 1'
#
loop_
_entity.id
_entity.type
_entity.pdbx_description
1 polymer ?
#
loop_
_entity_poly.entity_id
_entity_poly.type
_entity_poly.pdbx_seq_one_letter_code
_entity_poly.pdbx_strand_id
1 'polypeptide(L)' 'MARKVAAAARGRKVPRTYRLAPEKVAAAQRVLGAATATETIETALDLVLFRQELVAGTRRMLGVRLTSPDATDR' A
#
# COMPACT_ATOMS: atom_id res chain seq x y z
N MET A 1 15.95 -16.94 -9.00
CA MET A 1 16.47 -15.77 -8.25
C MET A 1 15.30 -15.07 -7.58
N ALA A 2 14.96 -15.42 -6.34
CA ALA A 2 13.87 -14.78 -5.60
C ALA A 2 14.32 -13.38 -5.18
N ARG A 3 13.67 -12.33 -5.69
CA ARG A 3 13.94 -10.95 -5.27
C ARG A 3 13.44 -10.80 -3.84
N LYS A 4 14.36 -10.84 -2.88
CA LYS A 4 14.12 -10.48 -1.49
C LYS A 4 13.60 -9.04 -1.51
N VAL A 5 12.30 -8.84 -1.29
CA VAL A 5 11.74 -7.51 -1.07
C VAL A 5 12.34 -7.06 0.25
N ALA A 6 13.45 -6.34 0.17
CA ALA A 6 14.03 -5.69 1.33
C ALA A 6 12.91 -4.84 1.91
N ALA A 7 12.44 -5.19 3.11
CA ALA A 7 11.58 -4.32 3.87
C ALA A 7 12.30 -2.97 3.93
N ALA A 8 11.79 -1.99 3.19
CA ALA A 8 12.40 -0.67 3.10
C ALA A 8 12.71 -0.22 4.53
N ALA A 9 13.96 0.18 4.78
CA ALA A 9 14.40 0.59 6.10
C ALA A 9 13.43 1.67 6.59
N ARG A 10 12.53 1.31 7.49
CA ARG A 10 11.51 2.23 7.98
C ARG A 10 12.24 3.32 8.74
N GLY A 11 12.28 4.50 8.13
CA GLY A 11 12.90 5.68 8.74
C GLY A 11 12.32 5.89 10.14
N ARG A 12 13.12 6.49 11.03
CA ARG A 12 12.67 6.78 12.39
C ARG A 12 11.43 7.67 12.34
N LYS A 13 10.33 7.21 12.95
CA LYS A 13 9.12 8.02 13.11
C LYS A 13 9.43 9.22 14.00
N VAL A 14 9.09 10.42 13.54
CA VAL A 14 9.27 11.67 14.28
C VAL A 14 7.90 12.23 14.63
N PRO A 15 7.62 12.56 15.91
CA PRO A 15 6.37 13.18 16.30
C PRO A 15 6.13 14.49 15.53
N ARG A 16 4.91 14.66 15.03
CA ARG A 16 4.45 15.88 14.36
C ARG A 16 3.05 16.21 14.85
N THR A 17 2.78 17.49 15.03
CA THR A 17 1.47 17.99 15.44
C THR A 17 0.74 18.56 14.24
N TYR A 18 -0.42 18.01 13.90
CA TYR A 18 -1.29 18.48 12.83
C TYR A 18 -2.69 18.71 13.37
N ARG A 19 -3.39 19.72 12.82
CA ARG A 19 -4.83 19.88 13.05
C ARG A 19 -5.57 19.05 12.02
N LEU A 20 -6.32 18.05 12.48
CA LEU A 20 -7.10 17.15 11.65
C LEU A 20 -8.54 17.16 12.14
N ALA A 21 -9.47 16.96 11.21
CA ALA A 21 -10.88 16.74 11.50
C ALA A 21 -11.06 15.36 12.16
N PRO A 22 -11.49 15.26 13.44
CA PRO A 22 -11.60 13.99 14.15
C PRO A 22 -12.52 12.99 13.45
N GLU A 23 -13.60 13.46 12.83
CA GLU A 23 -14.56 12.65 12.10
C GLU A 23 -13.95 12.01 10.84
N LYS A 24 -13.01 12.70 10.17
CA LYS A 24 -12.31 12.14 9.02
C LYS A 24 -11.35 11.04 9.44
N VAL A 25 -10.64 11.22 10.56
CA VAL A 25 -9.75 10.21 11.12
C VAL A 25 -10.55 8.98 11.53
N ALA A 26 -11.67 9.16 12.24
CA ALA A 26 -12.55 8.06 12.65
C ALA A 26 -13.16 7.30 11.46
N ALA A 27 -13.52 8.01 10.38
CA ALA A 27 -14.00 7.36 9.15
C ALA A 27 -12.92 6.52 8.49
N ALA A 28 -11.72 7.07 8.31
CA ALA A 28 -10.59 6.35 7.74
C ALA A 28 -10.21 5.15 8.61
N GLN A 29 -10.20 5.31 9.93
CA GLN A 29 -9.84 4.27 10.88
C GLN A 29 -10.78 3.05 10.76
N ARG A 30 -12.09 3.27 10.57
CA ARG A 30 -13.07 2.19 10.32
C ARG A 30 -12.84 1.49 8.98
N VAL A 31 -12.56 2.24 7.92
CA VAL A 31 -12.31 1.68 6.58
C VAL A 31 -11.03 0.84 6.56
N LEU A 32 -10.00 1.31 7.26
CA LEU A 32 -8.69 0.67 7.30
C LEU A 32 -8.56 -0.41 8.38
N GLY A 33 -9.49 -0.47 9.34
CA GLY A 33 -9.40 -1.39 10.49
C GLY A 33 -8.25 -1.07 11.44
N ALA A 34 -7.79 0.19 11.47
CA ALA A 34 -6.63 0.60 12.25
C ALA A 34 -6.97 0.82 13.74
N ALA A 35 -6.06 0.44 14.63
CA ALA A 35 -6.24 0.58 16.07
C ALA A 35 -6.01 2.01 16.56
N THR A 36 -5.19 2.80 15.85
CA THR A 36 -4.84 4.17 16.26
C THR A 36 -4.92 5.18 15.12
N ALA A 37 -5.02 6.47 15.47
CA ALA A 37 -4.96 7.57 14.49
C ALA A 37 -3.61 7.59 13.74
N THR A 38 -2.49 7.33 14.43
CA THR A 38 -1.16 7.26 13.79
C THR A 38 -1.09 6.15 12.77
N GLU A 39 -1.56 4.94 13.12
CA GLU A 39 -1.64 3.82 12.18
C GLU A 39 -2.53 4.14 10.99
N THR A 40 -3.71 4.73 11.24
CA THR A 40 -4.64 5.17 10.20
C THR A 40 -3.95 6.10 9.19
N ILE A 41 -3.22 7.09 9.68
CA ILE A 41 -2.54 8.08 8.83
C ILE A 41 -1.42 7.42 8.02
N GLU A 42 -0.56 6.62 8.66
CA GLU A 42 0.55 5.95 7.98
C GLU A 42 0.05 4.98 6.90
N THR A 43 -0.93 4.15 7.23
CA THR A 43 -1.54 3.21 6.27
C THR A 43 -2.23 3.94 5.13
N ALA A 44 -2.93 5.04 5.40
CA ALA A 44 -3.54 5.84 4.34
C ALA A 44 -2.50 6.41 3.37
N LEU A 45 -1.35 6.88 3.88
CA LEU A 45 -0.25 7.38 3.05
C LEU A 45 0.37 6.25 2.21
N ASP A 46 0.62 5.09 2.80
CA ASP A 46 1.13 3.91 2.10
C ASP A 46 0.19 3.49 0.96
N LEU A 47 -1.14 3.52 1.20
CA LEU A 47 -2.14 3.17 0.20
C LEU A 47 -2.18 4.14 -0.99
N VAL A 48 -1.91 5.43 -0.76
CA VAL A 48 -1.82 6.42 -1.85
C VAL A 48 -0.65 6.10 -2.78
N LEU A 49 0.51 5.75 -2.20
CA LEU A 49 1.70 5.35 -2.97
C LEU A 49 1.45 4.03 -3.69
N PHE A 50 0.92 3.04 -2.99
CA PHE A 50 0.57 1.74 -3.57
C PHE A 50 -0.40 1.88 -4.76
N ARG A 51 -1.42 2.74 -4.64
CA ARG A 51 -2.36 3.00 -5.75
C ARG A 51 -1.64 3.51 -7.00
N GLN A 52 -0.65 4.39 -6.85
CA GLN A 52 0.12 4.90 -7.97
C GLN A 52 0.92 3.78 -8.65
N GLU A 53 1.60 2.95 -7.85
CA GLU A 53 2.37 1.80 -8.34
C GLU A 53 1.49 0.78 -9.04
N LEU A 54 0.30 0.50 -8.50
CA LEU A 54 -0.68 -0.41 -9.09
C LEU A 54 -1.17 0.10 -10.45
N VAL A 55 -1.52 1.39 -10.55
CA VAL A 55 -1.94 2.00 -11.83
C VAL A 55 -0.80 1.98 -12.85
N ALA A 56 0.42 2.27 -12.42
CA ALA A 56 1.59 2.22 -13.30
C ALA A 56 1.88 0.79 -13.77
N GLY A 57 1.81 -0.19 -12.88
CA GLY A 57 2.02 -1.61 -13.18
C GLY A 57 0.97 -2.14 -14.14
N THR A 58 -0.32 -1.91 -13.87
CA THR A 58 -1.42 -2.34 -14.73
C THR A 58 -1.33 -1.76 -16.14
N ARG A 59 -0.96 -0.48 -16.29
CA ARG A 59 -0.70 0.12 -17.62
C ARG A 59 0.44 -0.57 -18.36
N ARG A 60 1.53 -0.94 -17.67
CA ARG A 60 2.66 -1.66 -18.28
C ARG A 60 2.30 -3.10 -18.66
N MET A 61 1.33 -3.70 -17.99
CA MET A 61 0.86 -5.05 -18.28
C MET A 61 -0.10 -5.13 -19.47
N LEU A 62 -0.56 -4.00 -20.02
CA LEU A 62 -1.41 -3.99 -21.22
C LEU A 62 -0.68 -4.67 -22.39
N GLY A 63 -1.31 -5.72 -22.95
CA GLY A 63 -0.75 -6.51 -24.05
C GLY A 63 0.13 -7.70 -23.62
N VAL A 64 0.40 -7.86 -22.33
CA VAL A 64 1.12 -9.04 -21.82
C VAL A 64 0.18 -10.25 -21.82
N ARG A 65 0.55 -11.32 -22.52
CA ARG A 65 -0.16 -12.61 -22.46
C ARG A 65 0.27 -13.35 -21.19
N LEU A 66 -0.65 -13.47 -20.24
CA LEU A 66 -0.46 -14.26 -19.03
C LEU A 66 -0.77 -15.72 -19.35
N THR A 67 0.24 -16.58 -19.34
CA THR A 67 0.06 -18.04 -19.39
C THR A 67 0.06 -18.59 -17.98
N SER A 68 -0.79 -19.60 -17.73
CA SER A 68 -0.76 -20.28 -16.43
C SER A 68 0.59 -20.99 -16.26
N PRO A 69 1.27 -20.83 -15.11
CA PRO A 69 2.49 -21.60 -14.84
C PRO A 69 2.24 -23.12 -14.85
N ASP A 70 1.01 -23.55 -14.54
CA ASP A 70 0.61 -24.97 -14.52
C ASP A 70 0.31 -25.53 -15.91
N ALA A 71 0.36 -24.71 -16.97
CA ALA A 71 0.08 -25.16 -18.35
C ALA A 71 1.21 -26.01 -18.95
N THR A 72 2.35 -26.12 -18.27
CA THR A 72 3.56 -26.79 -18.79
C THR A 72 3.69 -28.25 -18.34
N ASP A 73 2.75 -28.77 -17.53
CA ASP A 73 2.86 -30.07 -16.85
C ASP A 73 1.86 -31.14 -17.36
N ARG A 74 1.53 -31.11 -18.66
CA ARG A 74 0.72 -32.14 -19.33
C ARG A 74 1.31 -32.57 -20.67
#